data_AF-A0AAJ2VN21-F1
#
_entry.id   AF-A0AAJ2VN21-F1
#
_cell.length_a   1.000
_cell.length_b   1.000
_cell.length_c   1.000
_cell.angle_alpha   90.00
_cell.angle_beta   90.00
_cell.angle_gamma   90.00
#
_symmetry.space_group_name_H-M   'P 1'
#
loop_
_entity.id
_entity.type
_entity.pdbx_description
1 polymer ?
#
loop_
_entity_poly.entity_id
_entity_poly.type
_entity_poly.pdbx_seq_one_letter_code
_entity_poly.pdbx_strand_id
1 'polypeptide(L)'
;MSQKTEKSHWARLIQLLSQHKRKTAALVALLLVTVLAIVLLVNGQLEVGAFVSLLGLSLLAGVVIALWGGFSELKIFGDGIRLKELTGGAERGIKSLEEGRVTVYRQMLTLTMCQHGGVSGYYDKRIPEFFLAIDEIKQQGLFAELSSQVDELAGRLLNQQQRNLTLMINPMTGEGISGVSVEQQIDELKGWLHQMEDGNVGSLSREGYLLYFDILGIIENLERLVDFSESTHRASERLTIGA
;
A
#
# COMPACT_ATOMS: atom_id res chain seq x y z
N MET A 1 22.82 -25.42 60.49
CA MET A 1 21.74 -24.82 59.66
C MET A 1 22.00 -23.33 59.31
N SER A 2 23.25 -22.88 59.09
CA SER A 2 23.57 -21.44 58.92
C SER A 2 24.22 -21.05 57.58
N GLN A 3 24.61 -22.01 56.72
CA GLN A 3 25.27 -21.72 55.44
C GLN A 3 24.32 -21.43 54.24
N LYS A 4 23.02 -21.70 54.38
CA LYS A 4 22.08 -21.59 53.25
C LYS A 4 21.51 -20.18 53.06
N THR A 5 21.53 -19.36 54.10
CA THR A 5 21.03 -17.98 54.10
C THR A 5 22.04 -16.98 53.54
N GLU A 6 23.34 -17.23 53.69
CA GLU A 6 24.38 -16.29 53.22
C GLU A 6 24.54 -16.29 51.69
N LYS A 7 24.37 -17.46 51.04
CA LYS A 7 24.49 -17.58 49.58
C LYS A 7 23.37 -16.88 48.79
N SER A 8 22.18 -16.69 49.37
CA SER A 8 21.06 -16.05 48.65
C SER A 8 21.18 -14.51 48.61
N HIS A 9 21.85 -13.92 49.59
CA HIS A 9 22.08 -12.46 49.65
C HIS A 9 23.14 -12.02 48.64
N TRP A 10 24.21 -12.79 48.46
CA TRP A 10 25.25 -12.52 47.47
C TRP A 10 24.76 -12.66 46.02
N ALA A 11 23.88 -13.63 45.75
CA ALA A 11 23.26 -13.78 44.43
C ALA A 11 22.40 -12.57 44.05
N ARG A 12 21.61 -12.03 44.99
CA ARG A 12 20.80 -10.83 44.78
C ARG A 12 21.64 -9.57 44.55
N LEU A 13 22.76 -9.43 45.25
CA LEU A 13 23.67 -8.28 45.06
C LEU A 13 24.34 -8.28 43.68
N ILE A 14 24.80 -9.44 43.20
CA ILE A 14 25.41 -9.56 41.87
C ILE A 14 24.38 -9.28 40.77
N GLN A 15 23.14 -9.73 40.96
CA GLN A 15 22.02 -9.50 40.05
C GLN A 15 21.68 -7.99 39.93
N LEU A 16 21.57 -7.28 41.06
CA LEU A 16 21.32 -5.83 41.10
C LEU A 16 22.46 -5.03 40.45
N LEU A 17 23.71 -5.40 40.71
CA LEU A 17 24.88 -4.75 40.11
C LEU A 17 24.93 -4.94 38.57
N SER A 18 24.53 -6.10 38.07
CA SER A 18 24.48 -6.37 36.63
C SER A 18 23.36 -5.61 35.91
N GLN A 19 22.22 -5.42 36.57
CA GLN A 19 21.06 -4.71 36.03
C GLN A 19 21.35 -3.20 35.93
N HIS A 20 22.03 -2.63 36.93
CA HIS A 20 22.46 -1.23 36.89
C HIS A 20 23.46 -0.96 35.76
N LYS A 21 24.46 -1.85 35.56
CA LYS A 21 25.46 -1.71 34.47
C LYS A 21 24.85 -1.74 33.06
N ARG A 22 23.73 -2.43 32.87
CA ARG A 22 23.03 -2.52 31.57
C ARG A 22 22.14 -1.32 31.31
N LYS A 23 21.42 -0.84 32.33
CA LYS A 23 20.65 0.41 32.23
C LYS A 23 21.56 1.59 31.95
N THR A 24 22.74 1.65 32.58
CA THR A 24 23.73 2.68 32.29
C THR A 24 24.31 2.53 30.89
N ALA A 25 24.59 1.32 30.39
CA ALA A 25 25.07 1.12 29.02
C ALA A 25 24.04 1.55 27.95
N ALA A 26 22.76 1.23 28.14
CA ALA A 26 21.68 1.65 27.23
C ALA A 26 21.52 3.19 27.20
N LEU A 27 21.58 3.83 28.37
CA LEU A 27 21.53 5.30 28.47
C LEU A 27 22.74 5.97 27.82
N VAL A 28 23.94 5.39 27.99
CA VAL A 28 25.17 5.90 27.36
C VAL A 28 25.12 5.76 25.84
N ALA A 29 24.64 4.62 25.33
CA ALA A 29 24.48 4.41 23.89
C ALA A 29 23.45 5.38 23.27
N LEU A 30 22.30 5.57 23.93
CA LEU A 30 21.28 6.53 23.50
C LEU A 30 21.86 7.95 23.44
N LEU A 31 22.60 8.35 24.47
CA LEU A 31 23.21 9.68 24.55
C LEU A 31 24.26 9.87 23.46
N LEU A 32 25.11 8.88 23.20
CA LEU A 32 26.09 8.93 22.11
C LEU A 32 25.44 9.07 20.73
N VAL A 33 24.41 8.29 20.45
CA VAL A 33 23.69 8.35 19.16
C VAL A 33 22.97 9.68 19.00
N THR A 34 22.39 10.22 20.08
CA THR A 34 21.71 11.52 20.06
C THR A 34 22.69 12.66 19.81
N VAL A 35 23.86 12.65 20.46
CA VAL A 35 24.92 13.64 20.22
C VAL A 35 25.45 13.54 18.79
N LEU A 36 25.68 12.33 18.28
CA LEU A 36 26.12 12.12 16.90
C LEU A 36 25.09 12.62 15.88
N ALA A 37 23.80 12.36 16.13
CA ALA A 37 22.70 12.83 15.29
C ALA A 37 22.63 14.36 15.24
N ILE A 38 22.82 15.04 16.38
CA ILE A 38 22.84 16.50 16.47
C ILE A 38 24.04 17.08 15.72
N VAL A 39 25.23 16.48 15.87
CA VAL A 39 26.44 16.92 15.16
C VAL A 39 26.29 16.79 13.64
N LEU A 40 25.71 15.68 13.18
CA LEU A 40 25.46 15.45 11.75
C LEU A 40 24.40 16.41 11.18
N LEU A 41 23.38 16.75 11.96
CA LEU A 41 22.35 17.72 11.59
C LEU A 41 22.94 19.14 11.47
N VAL A 42 23.76 19.56 12.43
CA VAL A 42 24.42 20.89 12.41
C VAL A 42 25.42 21.01 11.27
N ASN A 43 26.10 19.91 10.91
CA ASN A 43 27.01 19.87 9.76
C ASN A 43 26.29 19.78 8.39
N GLY A 44 24.95 19.79 8.36
CA GLY A 44 24.16 19.77 7.12
C GLY A 44 24.24 18.45 6.34
N GLN A 45 24.78 17.39 6.94
CA GLN A 45 24.91 16.08 6.29
C GLN A 45 23.67 15.20 6.45
N LEU A 46 22.65 15.68 7.19
CA LEU A 46 21.42 14.96 7.43
C LEU A 46 20.20 15.85 7.18
N GLU A 47 19.26 15.31 6.40
CA GLU A 47 17.94 15.91 6.22
C GLU A 47 17.11 15.74 7.50
N VAL A 48 16.24 16.71 7.80
CA VAL A 48 15.45 16.76 9.06
C VAL A 48 14.62 15.48 9.25
N GLY A 49 14.10 14.91 8.16
CA GLY A 49 13.37 13.63 8.20
C GLY A 49 14.25 12.46 8.65
N ALA A 50 15.46 12.34 8.08
CA ALA A 50 16.40 11.29 8.45
C ALA A 50 16.87 11.40 9.91
N PHE A 51 16.94 12.62 10.45
CA PHE A 51 17.28 12.86 11.86
C PHE A 51 16.19 12.32 12.80
N VAL A 52 14.92 12.59 12.50
CA VAL A 52 13.79 12.08 13.30
C VAL A 52 13.73 10.56 13.25
N SER A 53 13.96 9.94 12.09
CA SER A 53 14.02 8.48 11.95
C SER A 53 15.17 7.86 12.75
N LEU A 54 16.35 8.49 12.75
CA LEU A 54 17.52 8.01 13.49
C LEU A 54 17.34 8.11 15.00
N LEU A 55 16.69 9.16 15.50
CA LEU A 55 16.30 9.29 16.90
C LEU A 55 15.24 8.24 17.29
N GLY A 56 14.23 8.03 16.45
CA GLY A 56 13.20 7.01 16.68
C GLY A 56 13.80 5.59 16.77
N LEU A 57 14.71 5.26 15.86
CA LEU A 57 15.40 3.98 15.85
C LEU A 57 16.29 3.78 17.10
N SER A 58 17.01 4.83 17.50
CA SER A 58 17.86 4.83 18.71
C SER A 58 17.04 4.59 19.98
N LEU A 59 15.90 5.26 20.11
CA LEU A 59 14.97 5.08 21.24
C LEU A 59 14.48 3.64 21.31
N LEU A 60 14.08 3.08 20.17
CA LEU A 60 13.56 1.71 20.07
C LEU A 60 14.65 0.69 20.43
N ALA A 61 15.86 0.86 19.91
CA ALA A 61 17.01 0.03 20.26
C ALA A 61 17.37 0.12 21.75
N GLY A 62 17.35 1.32 22.34
CA GLY A 62 17.60 1.53 23.77
C GLY A 62 16.59 0.80 24.67
N VAL A 63 15.31 0.82 24.28
CA VAL A 63 14.25 0.09 24.99
C VAL A 63 14.47 -1.43 24.91
N VAL A 64 14.82 -1.94 23.73
CA VAL A 64 15.12 -3.38 23.54
C VAL A 64 16.30 -3.82 24.41
N ILE A 65 17.39 -3.05 24.44
CA ILE A 65 18.59 -3.37 25.25
C ILE A 65 18.26 -3.33 26.75
N ALA A 66 17.47 -2.36 27.19
CA ALA A 66 17.07 -2.23 28.60
C ALA A 66 16.18 -3.39 29.07
N LEU A 67 15.34 -3.94 28.20
CA LEU A 67 14.40 -5.03 28.50
C LEU A 67 15.00 -6.43 28.32
N TRP A 68 16.05 -6.58 27.50
CA TRP A 68 16.68 -7.87 27.19
C TRP A 68 17.15 -8.66 28.42
N GLY A 69 17.60 -7.96 29.47
CA GLY A 69 18.11 -8.58 30.70
C GLY A 69 17.07 -9.37 31.50
N GLY A 70 15.79 -9.00 31.43
CA GLY A 70 14.71 -9.69 32.16
C GLY A 70 14.35 -11.06 31.58
N PHE A 71 14.70 -11.32 30.31
CA PHE A 71 14.43 -12.59 29.64
C PHE A 71 15.47 -13.68 29.93
N SER A 72 16.65 -13.31 30.45
CA SER A 72 17.78 -14.25 30.58
C SER A 72 17.73 -15.12 31.84
N GLU A 73 17.01 -14.73 32.89
CA GLU A 73 16.94 -15.49 34.16
C GLU A 73 15.74 -16.45 34.24
N LEU A 74 14.80 -16.34 33.30
CA LEU A 74 13.69 -17.29 33.13
C LEU A 74 14.07 -18.52 32.26
N LYS A 75 15.32 -18.58 31.76
CA LYS A 75 15.79 -19.53 30.74
C LYS A 75 16.07 -20.95 31.23
N ILE A 76 16.39 -21.17 32.51
CA ILE A 76 17.04 -22.45 32.91
C ILE A 76 16.04 -23.60 33.14
N PHE A 77 14.73 -23.33 33.31
CA PHE A 77 13.73 -24.39 33.60
C PHE A 77 12.47 -24.36 32.72
N GLY A 78 12.32 -23.36 31.83
CA GLY A 78 11.11 -23.15 31.01
C GLY A 78 11.31 -23.13 29.49
N ASP A 79 12.54 -23.29 29.00
CA ASP A 79 12.91 -22.99 27.61
C ASP A 79 12.24 -23.91 26.58
N GLY A 80 11.96 -25.18 26.86
CA GLY A 80 11.31 -26.05 25.88
C GLY A 80 9.85 -25.69 25.58
N ILE A 81 9.10 -25.28 26.61
CA ILE A 81 7.65 -24.99 26.51
C ILE A 81 7.43 -23.54 26.10
N ARG A 82 8.24 -22.61 26.63
CA ARG A 82 8.15 -21.19 26.25
C ARG A 82 8.70 -20.90 24.87
N LEU A 83 9.75 -21.59 24.39
CA LEU A 83 10.22 -21.37 23.02
C LEU A 83 9.14 -21.79 22.02
N LYS A 84 8.40 -22.87 22.29
CA LYS A 84 7.26 -23.34 21.49
C LYS A 84 6.06 -22.40 21.56
N GLU A 85 5.77 -21.83 22.73
CA GLU A 85 4.75 -20.77 22.88
C GLU A 85 5.16 -19.45 22.21
N LEU A 86 6.43 -19.06 22.28
CA LEU A 86 6.95 -17.86 21.61
C LEU A 86 7.04 -18.06 20.11
N THR A 87 7.42 -19.23 19.60
CA THR A 87 7.33 -19.53 18.16
C THR A 87 5.88 -19.56 17.71
N GLY A 88 4.99 -20.25 18.44
CA GLY A 88 3.56 -20.22 18.12
C GLY A 88 2.90 -18.84 18.30
N GLY A 89 3.45 -17.99 19.16
CA GLY A 89 3.05 -16.59 19.32
C GLY A 89 3.56 -15.69 18.20
N ALA A 90 4.81 -15.87 17.79
CA ALA A 90 5.41 -15.20 16.64
C ALA A 90 4.76 -15.64 15.33
N GLU A 91 4.44 -16.91 15.16
CA GLU A 91 3.76 -17.47 14.00
C GLU A 91 2.31 -16.96 13.91
N ARG A 92 1.60 -16.88 15.05
CA ARG A 92 0.31 -16.16 15.13
C ARG A 92 0.45 -14.67 14.85
N GLY A 93 1.53 -14.03 15.29
CA GLY A 93 1.82 -12.63 15.03
C GLY A 93 2.12 -12.36 13.55
N ILE A 94 2.91 -13.22 12.91
CA ILE A 94 3.21 -13.17 11.47
C ILE A 94 1.92 -13.37 10.67
N LYS A 95 1.11 -14.37 11.03
CA LYS A 95 -0.19 -14.60 10.41
C LYS A 95 -1.14 -13.41 10.59
N SER A 96 -1.17 -12.81 11.78
CA SER A 96 -1.96 -11.60 12.05
C SER A 96 -1.44 -10.38 11.28
N LEU A 97 -0.12 -10.26 11.06
CA LEU A 97 0.45 -9.21 10.21
C LEU A 97 0.12 -9.45 8.73
N GLU A 98 0.12 -10.70 8.28
CA GLU A 98 -0.24 -11.09 6.92
C GLU A 98 -1.73 -10.79 6.64
N GLU A 99 -2.61 -11.19 7.56
CA GLU A 99 -4.04 -10.83 7.54
C GLU A 99 -4.26 -9.31 7.62
N GLY A 100 -3.45 -8.63 8.44
CA GLY A 100 -3.42 -7.17 8.54
C GLY A 100 -3.03 -6.48 7.23
N ARG A 101 -2.05 -7.03 6.51
CA ARG A 101 -1.59 -6.52 5.21
C ARG A 101 -2.72 -6.58 4.18
N VAL A 102 -3.43 -7.71 4.09
CA VAL A 102 -4.61 -7.87 3.23
C VAL A 102 -5.68 -6.83 3.57
N THR A 103 -5.92 -6.61 4.87
CA THR A 103 -6.92 -5.64 5.36
C THR A 103 -6.56 -4.21 4.96
N VAL A 104 -5.28 -3.84 5.05
CA VAL A 104 -4.80 -2.51 4.64
C VAL A 104 -4.98 -2.32 3.14
N TYR A 105 -4.60 -3.29 2.30
CA TYR A 105 -4.78 -3.18 0.85
C TYR A 105 -6.25 -3.17 0.43
N ARG A 106 -7.12 -3.89 1.14
CA ARG A 106 -8.57 -3.80 0.99
C ARG A 106 -9.12 -2.41 1.31
N GLN A 107 -8.63 -1.79 2.39
CA GLN A 107 -8.98 -0.42 2.74
C GLN A 107 -8.46 0.58 1.72
N MET A 108 -7.23 0.39 1.23
CA MET A 108 -6.66 1.22 0.16
C MET A 108 -7.53 1.18 -1.10
N LEU A 109 -7.91 -0.02 -1.58
CA LEU A 109 -8.83 -0.18 -2.71
C LEU A 109 -10.17 0.54 -2.49
N THR A 110 -10.71 0.45 -1.27
CA THR A 110 -11.95 1.12 -0.91
C THR A 110 -11.80 2.65 -0.92
N LEU A 111 -10.69 3.17 -0.42
CA LEU A 111 -10.39 4.60 -0.39
C LEU A 111 -10.16 5.17 -1.80
N THR A 112 -9.52 4.42 -2.69
CA THR A 112 -9.38 4.77 -4.11
C THR A 112 -10.75 4.98 -4.78
N MET A 113 -11.77 4.25 -4.33
CA MET A 113 -13.14 4.42 -4.83
C MET A 113 -13.92 5.55 -4.16
N CYS A 114 -13.61 5.87 -2.90
CA CYS A 114 -14.28 6.92 -2.12
C CYS A 114 -13.84 8.33 -2.48
N GLN A 115 -12.73 8.52 -3.20
CA GLN A 115 -12.43 9.79 -3.84
C GLN A 115 -13.39 10.00 -5.01
N HIS A 116 -14.60 10.43 -4.69
CA HIS A 116 -15.60 10.81 -5.68
C HIS A 116 -15.05 12.02 -6.44
N GLY A 117 -14.45 11.79 -7.61
CA GLY A 117 -14.56 12.77 -8.67
C GLY A 117 -16.06 12.99 -8.86
N GLY A 118 -16.55 14.20 -8.60
CA GLY A 118 -17.94 14.53 -8.90
C GLY A 118 -18.24 14.34 -10.40
N VAL A 119 -19.39 14.82 -10.87
CA VAL A 119 -19.75 14.85 -12.31
C VAL A 119 -18.88 15.86 -13.09
N SER A 120 -17.61 16.05 -12.71
CA SER A 120 -16.70 17.00 -13.34
C SER A 120 -15.87 16.29 -14.41
N GLY A 121 -16.50 16.03 -15.56
CA GLY A 121 -15.82 15.60 -16.78
C GLY A 121 -16.33 14.27 -17.35
N TYR A 122 -16.00 14.04 -18.62
CA TYR A 122 -16.28 12.78 -19.34
C TYR A 122 -15.30 11.65 -18.94
N TYR A 123 -14.25 12.00 -18.19
CA TYR A 123 -13.14 11.13 -17.80
C TYR A 123 -13.17 10.84 -16.29
N ASP A 124 -13.23 9.57 -15.91
CA ASP A 124 -13.13 9.14 -14.52
C ASP A 124 -11.65 9.06 -14.08
N LYS A 125 -11.25 10.02 -13.25
CA LYS A 125 -9.87 10.15 -12.76
C LYS A 125 -9.40 8.95 -11.95
N ARG A 126 -10.34 8.20 -11.34
CA ARG A 126 -10.04 7.04 -10.49
C ARG A 126 -9.41 5.87 -11.25
N ILE A 127 -9.57 5.80 -12.56
CA ILE A 127 -9.09 4.68 -13.37
C ILE A 127 -7.55 4.57 -13.31
N PRO A 128 -6.78 5.64 -13.54
CA PRO A 128 -5.33 5.65 -13.29
C PRO A 128 -4.94 5.23 -11.87
N GLU A 129 -5.57 5.80 -10.84
CA GLU A 129 -5.22 5.48 -9.45
C GLU A 129 -5.56 4.03 -9.08
N PHE A 130 -6.61 3.48 -9.68
CA PHE A 130 -6.96 2.06 -9.56
C PHE A 130 -5.85 1.15 -10.11
N PHE A 131 -5.30 1.46 -11.29
CA PHE A 131 -4.20 0.67 -11.83
C PHE A 131 -2.93 0.77 -10.99
N LEU A 132 -2.60 1.95 -10.45
CA LEU A 132 -1.49 2.10 -9.50
C LEU A 132 -1.68 1.24 -8.25
N ALA A 133 -2.91 1.19 -7.71
CA ALA A 133 -3.22 0.34 -6.56
C ALA A 133 -3.10 -1.16 -6.89
N ILE A 134 -3.53 -1.58 -8.08
CA ILE A 134 -3.37 -2.97 -8.54
C ILE A 134 -1.89 -3.33 -8.67
N ASP A 135 -1.07 -2.45 -9.25
CA ASP A 135 0.35 -2.72 -9.44
C ASP A 135 1.05 -2.91 -8.10
N GLU A 136 0.73 -2.10 -7.09
CA GLU A 136 1.23 -2.29 -5.72
C GLU A 136 0.74 -3.63 -5.12
N ILE A 137 -0.55 -3.96 -5.25
CA ILE A 137 -1.11 -5.23 -4.77
C ILE A 137 -0.41 -6.45 -5.39
N LYS A 138 -0.11 -6.38 -6.70
CA LYS A 138 0.64 -7.42 -7.42
C LYS A 138 2.08 -7.52 -6.91
N GLN A 139 2.75 -6.38 -6.69
CA GLN A 139 4.11 -6.35 -6.14
C GLN A 139 4.19 -6.98 -4.75
N GLN A 140 3.14 -6.83 -3.94
CA GLN A 140 3.05 -7.45 -2.62
C GLN A 140 2.57 -8.92 -2.64
N GLY A 141 2.27 -9.49 -3.81
CA GLY A 141 1.79 -10.86 -3.96
C GLY A 141 0.37 -11.12 -3.45
N LEU A 142 -0.43 -10.06 -3.25
CA LEU A 142 -1.77 -10.14 -2.63
C LEU A 142 -2.91 -10.22 -3.65
N PHE A 143 -2.59 -10.26 -4.94
CA PHE A 143 -3.60 -10.21 -6.00
C PHE A 143 -4.60 -11.36 -5.94
N ALA A 144 -4.15 -12.58 -5.63
CA ALA A 144 -5.05 -13.74 -5.55
C ALA A 144 -6.09 -13.61 -4.42
N GLU A 145 -5.72 -12.98 -3.30
CA GLU A 145 -6.57 -12.79 -2.14
C GLU A 145 -7.56 -11.62 -2.30
N LEU A 146 -7.22 -10.66 -3.16
CA LEU A 146 -8.01 -9.47 -3.41
C LEU A 146 -8.69 -9.47 -4.79
N SER A 147 -8.51 -10.51 -5.60
CA SER A 147 -8.97 -10.61 -6.99
C SER A 147 -10.46 -10.30 -7.14
N SER A 148 -11.31 -10.94 -6.34
CA SER A 148 -12.77 -10.72 -6.38
C SER A 148 -13.15 -9.27 -6.09
N GLN A 149 -12.44 -8.58 -5.20
CA GLN A 149 -12.69 -7.15 -4.94
C GLN A 149 -12.18 -6.29 -6.09
N VAL A 150 -10.99 -6.60 -6.62
CA VAL A 150 -10.43 -5.89 -7.76
C VAL A 150 -11.36 -6.00 -8.98
N ASP A 151 -11.93 -7.17 -9.24
CA ASP A 151 -12.89 -7.39 -10.33
C ASP A 151 -14.19 -6.60 -10.12
N GLU A 152 -14.75 -6.62 -8.90
CA GLU A 152 -15.93 -5.83 -8.56
C GLU A 152 -15.68 -4.33 -8.79
N LEU A 153 -14.51 -3.84 -8.39
CA LEU A 153 -14.14 -2.44 -8.55
C LEU A 153 -13.89 -2.07 -10.01
N ALA A 154 -13.21 -2.91 -10.78
CA ALA A 154 -13.03 -2.73 -12.22
C ALA A 154 -14.39 -2.61 -12.93
N GLY A 155 -15.33 -3.51 -12.61
CA GLY A 155 -16.69 -3.48 -13.14
C GLY A 155 -17.44 -2.20 -12.78
N ARG A 156 -17.28 -1.69 -11.56
CA ARG A 156 -17.90 -0.41 -11.14
C ARG A 156 -17.30 0.78 -11.89
N LEU A 157 -15.98 0.82 -12.07
CA LEU A 157 -15.29 1.89 -12.81
C LEU A 157 -15.70 1.89 -14.28
N LEU A 158 -15.76 0.71 -14.91
CA LEU A 158 -16.28 0.54 -16.28
C LEU A 158 -17.70 1.08 -16.41
N ASN A 159 -18.62 0.63 -15.55
CA ASN A 159 -20.00 1.09 -15.57
C ASN A 159 -20.14 2.60 -15.35
N GLN A 160 -19.30 3.20 -14.50
CA GLN A 160 -19.30 4.65 -14.30
C GLN A 160 -18.78 5.37 -15.53
N GLN A 161 -17.67 4.92 -16.12
CA GLN A 161 -17.10 5.52 -17.31
C GLN A 161 -18.09 5.48 -18.47
N GLN A 162 -18.79 4.36 -18.69
CA GLN A 162 -19.86 4.27 -19.69
C GLN A 162 -20.96 5.30 -19.48
N ARG A 163 -21.41 5.51 -18.24
CA ARG A 163 -22.42 6.53 -17.92
C ARG A 163 -21.91 7.95 -18.18
N ASN A 164 -20.65 8.22 -17.87
CA ASN A 164 -20.04 9.52 -18.17
C ASN A 164 -20.00 9.78 -19.68
N LEU A 165 -19.75 8.74 -20.48
CA LEU A 165 -19.73 8.81 -21.94
C LEU A 165 -21.09 9.02 -22.58
N THR A 166 -22.18 8.49 -22.01
CA THR A 166 -23.54 8.78 -22.51
C THR A 166 -23.90 10.26 -22.45
N LEU A 167 -23.27 11.02 -21.55
CA LEU A 167 -23.46 12.46 -21.43
C LEU A 167 -22.57 13.26 -22.40
N MET A 168 -21.65 12.60 -23.10
CA MET A 168 -20.73 13.23 -24.03
C MET A 168 -21.39 13.50 -25.36
N ILE A 169 -21.20 14.72 -25.86
CA ILE A 169 -21.72 15.19 -27.15
C ILE A 169 -20.54 15.56 -28.02
N ASN A 170 -20.51 15.06 -29.24
CA ASN A 170 -19.52 15.41 -30.24
C ASN A 170 -19.70 16.90 -30.60
N PRO A 171 -18.67 17.75 -30.41
CA PRO A 171 -18.79 19.17 -30.71
C PRO A 171 -18.86 19.47 -32.21
N MET A 172 -18.45 18.54 -33.08
CA MET A 172 -18.44 18.70 -34.53
C MET A 172 -19.78 18.29 -35.16
N THR A 173 -20.42 17.23 -34.66
CA THR A 173 -21.67 16.70 -35.22
C THR A 173 -22.90 17.01 -34.36
N GLY A 174 -22.71 17.34 -33.08
CA GLY A 174 -23.80 17.49 -32.10
C GLY A 174 -24.42 16.17 -31.65
N GLU A 175 -23.87 15.03 -32.07
CA GLU A 175 -24.38 13.70 -31.74
C GLU A 175 -23.76 13.18 -30.44
N GLY A 176 -24.54 12.45 -29.64
CA GLY A 176 -24.06 11.76 -28.46
C GLY A 176 -23.51 10.37 -28.77
N ILE A 177 -22.79 9.77 -27.81
CA ILE A 177 -22.38 8.37 -27.91
C ILE A 177 -23.62 7.47 -27.79
N SER A 178 -23.81 6.60 -28.78
CA SER A 178 -24.98 5.71 -28.90
C SER A 178 -24.68 4.26 -28.54
N GLY A 179 -23.40 3.89 -28.51
CA GLY A 179 -22.93 2.54 -28.25
C GLY A 179 -23.47 1.96 -26.93
N VAL A 180 -24.01 0.75 -27.00
CA VAL A 180 -24.60 0.04 -25.85
C VAL A 180 -23.55 -0.81 -25.13
N SER A 181 -22.49 -1.23 -25.84
CA SER A 181 -21.32 -1.93 -25.26
C SER A 181 -20.09 -1.00 -25.18
N VAL A 182 -19.12 -1.35 -24.32
CA VAL A 182 -17.87 -0.57 -24.18
C VAL A 182 -17.11 -0.54 -25.51
N GLU A 183 -17.08 -1.65 -26.24
CA GLU A 183 -16.37 -1.80 -27.50
C GLU A 183 -16.98 -0.89 -28.57
N GLN A 184 -18.32 -0.84 -28.65
CA GLN A 184 -19.02 0.08 -29.55
C GLN A 184 -18.72 1.53 -29.21
N GLN A 185 -18.67 1.87 -27.91
CA GLN A 185 -18.32 3.22 -27.47
C GLN A 185 -16.88 3.57 -27.82
N ILE A 186 -15.92 2.64 -27.68
CA ILE A 186 -14.53 2.82 -28.10
C ILE A 186 -14.45 3.07 -29.61
N ASP A 187 -15.16 2.29 -30.42
CA ASP A 187 -15.17 2.43 -31.88
C ASP A 187 -15.79 3.77 -32.32
N GLU A 188 -16.87 4.20 -31.68
CA GLU A 188 -17.47 5.53 -31.91
C GLU A 188 -16.50 6.66 -31.56
N LEU A 189 -15.82 6.57 -30.41
CA LEU A 189 -14.80 7.54 -29.97
C LEU A 189 -13.61 7.60 -30.94
N LYS A 190 -13.13 6.45 -31.43
CA LYS A 190 -12.08 6.38 -32.47
C LYS A 190 -12.55 7.03 -33.77
N GLY A 191 -13.80 6.80 -34.16
CA GLY A 191 -14.42 7.47 -35.30
C GLY A 191 -14.45 8.99 -35.14
N TRP A 192 -14.78 9.49 -33.94
CA TRP A 192 -14.75 10.93 -33.64
C TRP A 192 -13.34 11.51 -33.73
N LEU A 193 -12.32 10.80 -33.24
CA LEU A 193 -10.92 11.22 -33.37
C LEU A 193 -10.51 11.36 -34.84
N HIS A 194 -10.81 10.37 -35.68
CA HIS A 194 -10.49 10.43 -37.11
C HIS A 194 -11.19 11.61 -37.80
N GLN A 195 -12.46 11.89 -37.47
CA GLN A 195 -13.17 13.06 -38.00
C GLN A 195 -12.52 14.38 -37.57
N MET A 196 -12.04 14.48 -36.33
CA MET A 196 -11.32 15.66 -35.84
C MET A 196 -9.95 15.83 -36.50
N GLU A 197 -9.26 14.72 -36.79
CA GLU A 197 -7.98 14.69 -37.49
C GLU A 197 -8.12 15.12 -38.95
N ASP A 198 -9.10 14.56 -39.66
CA ASP A 198 -9.43 14.89 -41.05
C ASP A 198 -9.91 16.35 -41.20
N GLY A 199 -10.59 16.87 -40.18
CA GLY A 199 -11.01 18.28 -40.09
C GLY A 199 -9.87 19.28 -39.86
N ASN A 200 -8.61 18.81 -39.84
CA ASN A 200 -7.42 19.56 -39.44
C ASN A 200 -7.50 20.04 -37.98
N VAL A 201 -6.98 19.21 -37.07
CA VAL A 201 -6.87 19.47 -35.61
C VAL A 201 -6.37 20.89 -35.31
N GLY A 202 -5.47 21.43 -36.15
CA GLY A 202 -4.94 22.81 -36.11
C GLY A 202 -5.97 23.92 -36.10
N SER A 203 -7.19 23.65 -36.59
CA SER A 203 -8.29 24.60 -36.68
C SER A 203 -9.27 24.52 -35.52
N LEU A 204 -9.11 23.54 -34.62
CA LEU A 204 -9.98 23.37 -33.47
C LEU A 204 -9.82 24.54 -32.51
N SER A 205 -10.93 24.93 -31.88
CA SER A 205 -10.89 25.82 -30.73
C SER A 205 -10.05 25.20 -29.61
N ARG A 206 -9.60 26.02 -28.66
CA ARG A 206 -8.91 25.54 -27.45
C ARG A 206 -9.69 24.42 -26.74
N GLU A 207 -11.02 24.53 -26.73
CA GLU A 207 -11.91 23.53 -26.14
C GLU A 207 -11.95 22.24 -26.95
N GLY A 208 -11.95 22.31 -28.28
CA GLY A 208 -11.86 21.14 -29.15
C GLY A 208 -10.54 20.38 -29.00
N TYR A 209 -9.43 21.10 -28.81
CA TYR A 209 -8.13 20.49 -28.52
C TYR A 209 -8.08 19.76 -27.17
N LEU A 210 -8.66 20.34 -26.12
CA LEU A 210 -8.74 19.68 -24.82
C LEU A 210 -9.60 18.42 -24.89
N LEU A 211 -10.73 18.49 -25.60
CA LEU A 211 -11.60 17.34 -25.80
C LEU A 211 -10.91 16.22 -26.58
N TYR A 212 -10.10 16.54 -27.59
CA TYR A 212 -9.32 15.54 -28.33
C TYR A 212 -8.40 14.72 -27.40
N PHE A 213 -7.67 15.39 -26.51
CA PHE A 213 -6.81 14.70 -25.53
C PHE A 213 -7.62 13.91 -24.49
N ASP A 214 -8.76 14.46 -24.04
CA ASP A 214 -9.65 13.74 -23.14
C ASP A 214 -10.19 12.46 -23.78
N ILE A 215 -10.60 12.51 -25.06
CA ILE A 215 -11.07 11.34 -25.82
C ILE A 215 -9.96 10.28 -25.94
N LEU A 216 -8.73 10.69 -26.26
CA LEU A 216 -7.58 9.78 -26.30
C LEU A 216 -7.37 9.06 -24.95
N GLY A 217 -7.35 9.81 -23.85
CA GLY A 217 -7.17 9.23 -22.51
C GLY A 217 -8.33 8.34 -22.08
N ILE A 218 -9.56 8.65 -22.51
CA ILE A 218 -10.74 7.81 -22.29
C ILE A 218 -10.59 6.48 -23.01
N ILE A 219 -10.20 6.48 -24.30
CA ILE A 219 -10.02 5.27 -25.10
C ILE A 219 -8.97 4.37 -24.45
N GLU A 220 -7.79 4.91 -24.14
CA GLU A 220 -6.69 4.14 -23.54
C GLU A 220 -7.12 3.47 -22.22
N ASN A 221 -7.83 4.22 -21.37
CA ASN A 221 -8.31 3.69 -20.10
C ASN A 221 -9.39 2.62 -20.26
N LEU A 222 -10.32 2.79 -21.20
CA LEU A 222 -11.35 1.81 -21.47
C LEU A 222 -10.76 0.52 -22.04
N GLU A 223 -9.86 0.62 -23.01
CA GLU A 223 -9.14 -0.54 -23.56
C GLU A 223 -8.40 -1.28 -22.45
N ARG A 224 -7.68 -0.56 -21.59
CA ARG A 224 -6.95 -1.16 -20.47
C ARG A 224 -7.88 -1.83 -19.45
N LEU A 225 -9.05 -1.27 -19.17
CA LEU A 225 -10.04 -1.87 -18.27
C LEU A 225 -10.72 -3.11 -18.87
N VAL A 226 -11.04 -3.08 -20.17
CA VAL A 226 -11.61 -4.23 -20.89
C VAL A 226 -10.60 -5.38 -20.92
N ASP A 227 -9.36 -5.10 -21.35
CA ASP A 227 -8.28 -6.09 -21.36
C ASP A 227 -8.05 -6.68 -19.97
N PHE A 228 -8.06 -5.83 -18.93
CA PHE A 228 -7.93 -6.26 -17.56
C PHE A 228 -9.06 -7.20 -17.16
N SER A 229 -10.32 -6.81 -17.39
CA SER A 229 -11.50 -7.62 -17.05
C SER A 229 -11.55 -8.96 -17.78
N GLU A 230 -11.13 -9.01 -19.04
CA GLU A 230 -11.05 -10.27 -19.78
C GLU A 230 -9.94 -11.17 -19.24
N SER A 231 -8.79 -10.58 -18.88
CA SER A 231 -7.66 -11.34 -18.34
C SER A 231 -7.97 -11.98 -16.98
N THR A 232 -8.70 -11.27 -16.11
CA THR A 232 -9.10 -11.79 -14.80
C THR A 232 -10.19 -12.85 -14.92
N HIS A 233 -11.18 -12.64 -15.81
CA HIS A 233 -12.21 -13.64 -16.07
C HIS A 233 -11.62 -14.96 -16.61
N ARG A 234 -10.70 -14.90 -17.58
CA ARG A 234 -10.03 -16.10 -18.12
C ARG A 234 -9.14 -16.79 -17.08
N ALA A 235 -8.53 -16.03 -16.16
CA ALA A 235 -7.74 -16.59 -15.07
C ALA A 235 -8.61 -17.34 -14.05
N SER A 236 -9.79 -16.79 -13.73
CA SER A 236 -10.77 -17.42 -12.83
C SER A 236 -11.32 -18.73 -13.40
N GLU A 237 -11.64 -18.79 -14.70
CA GLU A 237 -12.14 -20.02 -15.36
C GLU A 237 -11.10 -21.14 -15.41
N ARG A 238 -9.81 -20.81 -15.55
CA ARG A 238 -8.74 -21.82 -15.53
C ARG A 238 -8.54 -22.46 -14.16
N LEU A 239 -8.84 -21.74 -13.09
CA LEU A 239 -8.74 -22.25 -11.72
C LEU A 239 -9.93 -23.13 -11.33
N THR A 240 -11.11 -22.92 -11.92
CA THR A 240 -12.30 -23.74 -11.66
C THR A 240 -12.37 -25.01 -12.51
N ILE A 241 -11.75 -25.05 -13.68
CA ILE A 241 -11.68 -26.26 -14.53
C ILE A 241 -10.53 -27.20 -14.10
N GLY A 242 -9.58 -26.70 -13.31
CA GLY A 242 -8.43 -27.46 -12.80
C GLY A 242 -8.57 -28.05 -11.38
N ALA A 243 -9.75 -27.92 -10.75
CA ALA A 243 -10.07 -28.44 -9.41
C ALA A 243 -11.13 -29.55 -9.50
#